data_AF-A0A3S5DL45-F1
#
_entry.id   AF-A0A3S5DL45-F1
#
_cell.length_a   1.000
_cell.length_b   1.000
_cell.length_c   1.000
_cell.angle_alpha   90.00
_cell.angle_beta   90.00
_cell.angle_gamma   90.00
#
_symmetry.space_group_name_H-M   'P 1'
#
loop_
_entity.id
_entity.type
_entity.pdbx_description
1 polymer ?
#
loop_
_entity_poly.entity_id
_entity_poly.type
_entity_poly.pdbx_seq_one_letter_code
_entity_poly.pdbx_strand_id
1 'polypeptide(L)'
;MSDEMIYGDGAIRRQGLYGSSIENTYAGVLSFMRRNYSRDLEGVDVAVSGIPLDLSVTFRSGARMGPQAIRAASVQLAELKPYPWGFDPFEDLAVVDYGDCWFDAHNPLTIKPSIIEHAAPSWPPAPRC
;
A
#
# COMPACT_ATOMS: atom_id res chain seq x y z
N MET A 1 -4.54 -4.63 -25.88
CA MET A 1 -5.32 -5.48 -24.97
C MET A 1 -6.52 -4.64 -24.57
N SER A 2 -7.75 -5.03 -24.88
CA SER A 2 -8.92 -4.35 -24.31
C SER A 2 -8.83 -4.50 -22.79
N ASP A 3 -8.74 -3.40 -22.05
CA ASP A 3 -8.83 -3.42 -20.59
C ASP A 3 -10.19 -3.99 -20.22
N GLU A 4 -10.21 -5.27 -19.85
CA GLU A 4 -11.38 -5.90 -19.30
C GLU A 4 -11.68 -5.18 -17.98
N MET A 5 -12.85 -4.54 -17.90
CA MET A 5 -13.23 -3.77 -16.72
C MET A 5 -13.39 -4.73 -15.54
N ILE A 6 -12.46 -4.68 -14.59
CA ILE A 6 -12.47 -5.52 -13.40
C ILE A 6 -13.52 -4.97 -12.42
N TYR A 7 -14.52 -5.80 -12.10
CA TYR A 7 -15.48 -5.58 -11.03
C TYR A 7 -15.11 -6.44 -9.82
N GLY A 8 -14.71 -5.80 -8.72
CA GLY A 8 -14.35 -6.42 -7.46
C GLY A 8 -12.93 -6.95 -7.40
N ASP A 9 -12.29 -6.83 -6.23
CA ASP A 9 -11.00 -7.45 -5.89
C ASP A 9 -9.84 -7.08 -6.84
N GLY A 10 -9.84 -5.84 -7.34
CA GLY A 10 -8.83 -5.34 -8.27
C GLY A 10 -7.39 -5.43 -7.73
N ALA A 11 -7.22 -5.26 -6.41
CA ALA A 11 -5.93 -5.36 -5.73
C ALA A 11 -5.19 -6.70 -5.93
N ILE A 12 -5.90 -7.77 -6.29
CA ILE A 12 -5.33 -9.11 -6.55
C ILE A 12 -5.62 -9.64 -7.95
N ARG A 13 -6.41 -8.92 -8.76
CA ARG A 13 -6.83 -9.35 -10.11
C ARG A 13 -6.19 -8.53 -11.22
N ARG A 14 -5.84 -7.26 -10.94
CA ARG A 14 -5.23 -6.35 -11.92
C ARG A 14 -3.85 -6.86 -12.32
N GLN A 15 -3.60 -6.94 -13.63
CA GLN A 15 -2.33 -7.43 -14.17
C GLN A 15 -1.25 -6.33 -14.29
N GLY A 16 -1.65 -5.08 -14.50
CA GLY A 16 -0.74 -3.93 -14.57
C GLY A 16 -0.65 -3.13 -13.28
N LEU A 17 0.34 -2.24 -13.18
CA LEU A 17 0.55 -1.35 -12.02
C LEU A 17 -0.37 -0.12 -12.02
N TYR A 18 -0.99 0.21 -13.14
CA TYR A 18 -1.73 1.46 -13.36
C TYR A 18 -3.25 1.28 -13.37
N GLY A 19 -3.95 2.41 -13.26
CA GLY A 19 -5.40 2.55 -13.30
C GLY A 19 -6.10 2.16 -12.00
N SER A 20 -7.41 2.32 -12.00
CA SER A 20 -8.33 1.92 -10.92
C SER A 20 -9.29 0.82 -11.39
N SER A 21 -10.07 0.23 -10.49
CA SER A 21 -11.05 -0.83 -10.80
C SER A 21 -12.36 -0.52 -10.06
N ILE A 22 -13.46 -1.10 -10.53
CA ILE A 22 -14.76 -0.89 -9.87
C ILE A 22 -14.84 -1.81 -8.65
N GLU A 23 -15.18 -1.25 -7.50
CA GLU A 23 -15.35 -1.98 -6.24
C GLU A 23 -16.70 -1.62 -5.62
N ASN A 24 -17.36 -2.59 -4.98
CA ASN A 24 -18.35 -2.26 -3.98
C ASN A 24 -17.60 -1.73 -2.76
N THR A 25 -17.84 -0.47 -2.36
CA THR A 25 -17.06 0.22 -1.32
C THR A 25 -17.02 -0.53 0.01
N TYR A 26 -18.08 -1.28 0.33
CA TYR A 26 -18.24 -2.10 1.55
C TYR A 26 -17.68 -3.53 1.45
N ALA A 27 -17.04 -3.90 0.33
CA ALA A 27 -16.51 -5.24 0.09
C ALA A 27 -15.10 -5.16 -0.56
N GLY A 28 -14.63 -6.32 -1.05
CA GLY A 28 -13.38 -6.46 -1.79
C GLY A 28 -12.11 -6.49 -0.92
N VAL A 29 -10.99 -6.88 -1.51
CA VAL A 29 -9.67 -6.90 -0.85
C VAL A 29 -9.24 -5.50 -0.35
N LEU A 30 -8.75 -5.44 0.89
CA LEU A 30 -8.41 -4.20 1.60
C LEU A 30 -6.91 -3.88 1.58
N SER A 31 -6.35 -3.70 0.38
CA SER A 31 -5.09 -2.95 0.25
C SER A 31 -5.34 -1.44 0.35
N PHE A 32 -4.28 -0.67 0.58
CA PHE A 32 -4.36 0.79 0.61
C PHE A 32 -4.87 1.32 -0.73
N MET A 33 -5.99 2.06 -0.71
CA MET A 33 -6.68 2.59 -1.89
C MET A 33 -6.86 1.56 -3.03
N ARG A 34 -7.04 0.28 -2.70
CA ARG A 34 -7.22 -0.83 -3.67
C ARG A 34 -6.05 -1.02 -4.65
N ARG A 35 -4.85 -0.55 -4.29
CA ARG A 35 -3.63 -0.79 -5.08
C ARG A 35 -3.24 -2.26 -5.07
N ASN A 36 -2.46 -2.67 -6.07
CA ASN A 36 -2.05 -4.07 -6.18
C ASN A 36 -1.25 -4.48 -4.94
N TYR A 37 -1.56 -5.65 -4.38
CA TYR A 37 -0.65 -6.28 -3.43
C TYR A 37 0.54 -6.88 -4.18
N SER A 38 1.73 -6.35 -3.95
CA SER A 38 2.94 -6.84 -4.62
C SER A 38 4.19 -6.60 -3.79
N ARG A 39 5.11 -7.58 -3.81
CA ARG A 39 6.49 -7.41 -3.33
C ARG A 39 7.49 -7.14 -4.48
N ASP A 40 7.02 -7.24 -5.72
CA ASP A 40 7.77 -6.83 -6.89
C ASP A 40 7.67 -5.30 -7.05
N LEU A 41 8.82 -4.66 -7.20
CA LEU A 41 8.98 -3.21 -7.29
C LEU A 41 9.45 -2.76 -8.67
N GLU A 42 9.58 -3.66 -9.64
CA GLU A 42 9.95 -3.27 -11.00
C GLU A 42 8.90 -2.32 -11.60
N GLY A 43 9.33 -1.12 -11.99
CA GLY A 43 8.46 -0.09 -12.58
C GLY A 43 7.47 0.56 -11.62
N VAL A 44 7.54 0.26 -10.32
CA VAL A 44 6.75 0.93 -9.28
C VAL A 44 7.34 2.32 -9.04
N ASP A 45 6.50 3.34 -8.83
CA ASP A 45 6.91 4.68 -8.41
C ASP A 45 6.83 4.84 -6.89
N VAL A 46 5.77 4.27 -6.28
CA VAL A 46 5.50 4.38 -4.84
C VAL A 46 5.09 3.03 -4.26
N ALA A 47 5.79 2.60 -3.21
CA ALA A 47 5.41 1.45 -2.41
C ALA A 47 4.80 1.92 -1.08
N VAL A 48 3.52 1.60 -0.85
CA VAL A 48 2.88 1.81 0.45
C VAL A 48 3.18 0.60 1.33
N SER A 49 3.72 0.82 2.52
CA SER A 49 3.95 -0.27 3.47
C SER A 49 3.64 0.14 4.91
N GLY A 50 3.21 -0.83 5.72
CA GLY A 50 2.91 -0.63 7.13
C GLY A 50 4.05 -1.05 8.05
N ILE A 51 4.29 -0.28 9.11
CA ILE A 51 5.14 -0.69 10.25
C ILE A 51 4.22 -0.87 11.48
N PRO A 52 3.78 -2.09 11.80
CA PRO A 52 2.81 -2.34 12.86
C PRO A 52 3.46 -2.32 14.27
N LEU A 53 3.98 -1.17 14.69
CA LEU A 53 4.75 -1.00 15.93
C LEU A 53 4.09 -0.04 16.92
N ASP A 54 4.05 -0.43 18.20
CA ASP A 54 3.69 0.46 19.31
C ASP A 54 4.50 0.19 20.61
N LEU A 55 5.63 -0.52 20.53
CA LEU A 55 6.46 -0.82 21.71
C LEU A 55 7.17 0.42 22.30
N SER A 56 7.24 1.52 21.55
CA SER A 56 7.87 2.78 21.95
C SER A 56 6.90 3.82 22.52
N VAL A 57 5.62 3.48 22.69
CA VAL A 57 4.62 4.43 23.22
C VAL A 57 4.76 4.60 24.74
N THR A 58 4.47 5.80 25.23
CA THR A 58 4.56 6.14 26.67
C THR A 58 3.23 6.11 27.40
N PHE A 59 2.09 5.99 26.68
CA PHE A 59 0.75 5.95 27.29
C PHE A 59 -0.10 4.81 26.71
N ARG A 60 -1.01 5.10 25.78
CA ARG A 60 -1.93 4.09 25.23
C ARG A 60 -1.27 3.35 24.06
N SER A 61 -1.25 2.02 24.14
CA SER A 61 -0.95 1.12 23.02
C SER A 61 -2.11 1.07 22.01
N GLY A 62 -1.85 0.54 20.82
CA GLY A 62 -2.86 0.34 19.77
C GLY A 62 -2.37 0.67 18.37
N ALA A 63 -1.33 1.49 18.23
CA ALA A 63 -0.81 1.92 16.92
C ALA A 63 -0.33 0.75 16.05
N ARG A 64 -0.01 -0.41 16.63
CA ARG A 64 0.33 -1.63 15.88
C ARG A 64 -0.77 -2.10 14.91
N MET A 65 -2.03 -1.77 15.19
CA MET A 65 -3.18 -2.08 14.31
C MET A 65 -3.47 -0.97 13.29
N GLY A 66 -2.70 0.13 13.33
CA GLY A 66 -2.88 1.31 12.48
C GLY A 66 -2.84 1.01 10.99
N PRO A 67 -1.85 0.28 10.46
CA PRO A 67 -1.78 -0.01 9.02
C PRO A 67 -3.04 -0.69 8.49
N GLN A 68 -3.55 -1.71 9.19
CA GLN A 68 -4.80 -2.39 8.81
C GLN A 68 -6.00 -1.43 8.88
N ALA A 69 -6.10 -0.62 9.92
CA ALA A 69 -7.19 0.35 10.08
C ALA A 69 -7.18 1.41 8.96
N ILE A 70 -6.00 1.92 8.58
CA ILE A 70 -5.85 2.90 7.49
C ILE A 70 -6.25 2.28 6.14
N ARG A 71 -5.83 1.05 5.85
CA ARG A 71 -6.24 0.35 4.62
C ARG A 71 -7.77 0.22 4.54
N ALA A 72 -8.42 -0.23 5.62
CA ALA A 72 -9.87 -0.32 5.70
C ALA A 72 -10.58 1.05 5.58
N ALA A 73 -10.00 2.12 6.14
CA ALA A 73 -10.56 3.46 6.03
C ALA A 73 -10.42 4.08 4.63
N SER A 74 -9.45 3.63 3.84
CA SER A 74 -9.12 4.20 2.53
C SER A 74 -10.13 3.86 1.40
N VAL A 75 -11.11 2.99 1.66
CA VAL A 75 -12.00 2.44 0.63
C VAL A 75 -12.80 3.48 -0.15
N GLN A 76 -13.28 4.53 0.51
CA GLN A 76 -14.01 5.63 -0.14
C GLN A 76 -13.09 6.54 -0.96
N LEU A 77 -11.82 6.66 -0.58
CA LEU A 77 -10.85 7.46 -1.32
C LEU A 77 -10.46 6.83 -2.66
N ALA A 78 -10.65 5.51 -2.80
CA ALA A 78 -10.41 4.80 -4.06
C ALA A 78 -11.59 4.85 -5.03
N GLU A 79 -12.77 5.27 -4.57
CA GLU A 79 -14.00 5.24 -5.37
C GLU A 79 -14.09 6.39 -6.38
N LEU A 80 -13.56 7.57 -6.00
CA LEU A 80 -13.66 8.79 -6.77
C LEU A 80 -12.28 9.43 -6.97
N LYS A 81 -12.19 10.29 -7.97
CA LYS A 81 -11.01 11.13 -8.18
C LYS A 81 -10.78 11.99 -6.92
N PRO A 82 -9.59 11.95 -6.31
CA PRO A 82 -9.30 12.72 -5.11
C PRO A 82 -9.58 14.22 -5.28
N TYR A 83 -10.24 14.82 -4.29
CA TYR A 83 -10.49 16.27 -4.24
C TYR A 83 -9.31 16.99 -3.56
N PRO A 84 -8.92 18.21 -3.98
CA PRO A 84 -9.44 19.01 -5.10
C PRO A 84 -8.81 18.69 -6.47
N TRP A 85 -8.02 17.62 -6.55
CA TRP A 85 -7.13 17.32 -7.68
C TRP A 85 -7.86 17.02 -8.99
N GLY A 86 -8.98 16.29 -8.94
CA GLY A 86 -9.85 16.08 -10.10
C GLY A 86 -9.31 15.14 -11.18
N PHE A 87 -8.21 14.43 -10.92
CA PHE A 87 -7.66 13.34 -11.75
C PHE A 87 -7.49 12.06 -10.91
N ASP A 88 -7.45 10.90 -11.56
CA ASP A 88 -7.06 9.65 -10.88
C ASP A 88 -5.53 9.57 -10.88
N PRO A 89 -4.85 9.66 -9.72
CA PRO A 89 -3.40 9.63 -9.68
C PRO A 89 -2.81 8.34 -10.21
N PHE A 90 -3.57 7.25 -10.20
CA PHE A 90 -3.06 5.93 -10.57
C PHE A 90 -3.07 5.68 -12.08
N GLU A 91 -3.63 6.59 -12.88
CA GLU A 91 -3.48 6.56 -14.34
C GLU A 91 -2.00 6.74 -14.73
N ASP A 92 -1.27 7.60 -14.00
CA ASP A 92 0.12 7.96 -14.33
C ASP A 92 1.14 7.59 -13.22
N LEU A 93 0.69 7.24 -12.01
CA LEU A 93 1.56 6.87 -10.89
C LEU A 93 1.42 5.39 -10.54
N ALA A 94 2.49 4.62 -10.71
CA ALA A 94 2.53 3.20 -10.36
C ALA A 94 2.66 3.02 -8.85
N VAL A 95 1.53 2.76 -8.18
CA VAL A 95 1.49 2.56 -6.72
C VAL A 95 1.09 1.13 -6.37
N VAL A 96 1.83 0.52 -5.44
CA VAL A 96 1.54 -0.81 -4.87
C VAL A 96 1.37 -0.75 -3.35
N ASP A 97 0.62 -1.69 -2.80
CA ASP A 97 0.66 -2.02 -1.37
C ASP A 97 1.64 -3.18 -1.16
N TYR A 98 2.76 -2.89 -0.53
CA TYR A 98 3.84 -3.83 -0.25
C TYR A 98 3.53 -4.74 0.96
N GLY A 99 2.39 -4.51 1.62
CA GLY A 99 2.07 -5.15 2.90
C GLY A 99 2.84 -4.51 4.04
N ASP A 100 3.28 -5.33 5.00
CA ASP A 100 3.86 -4.84 6.24
C ASP A 100 5.31 -5.30 6.42
N CYS A 101 6.09 -4.49 7.15
CA CYS A 101 7.40 -4.87 7.67
C CYS A 101 7.22 -5.90 8.76
N TRP A 102 7.69 -7.12 8.51
CA TRP A 102 7.79 -8.12 9.55
C TRP A 102 9.00 -7.83 10.45
N PHE A 103 8.84 -8.03 11.75
CA PHE A 103 9.93 -7.99 12.73
C PHE A 103 9.60 -8.89 13.91
N ASP A 104 10.63 -9.42 14.57
CA ASP A 104 10.45 -10.16 15.82
C ASP A 104 10.22 -9.19 16.98
N ALA A 105 8.95 -9.03 17.39
CA ALA A 105 8.58 -8.17 18.50
C ALA A 105 9.09 -8.70 19.86
N HIS A 106 9.42 -9.99 19.95
CA HIS A 106 9.94 -10.62 21.17
C HIS A 106 11.46 -10.44 21.33
N ASN A 107 12.14 -10.00 20.26
CA ASN A 107 13.52 -9.55 20.28
C ASN A 107 13.60 -8.06 19.89
N PRO A 108 13.27 -7.12 20.79
CA PRO A 108 13.06 -5.71 20.43
C PRO A 108 14.29 -5.02 19.85
N LEU A 109 15.50 -5.50 20.14
CA LEU A 109 16.74 -4.96 19.60
C LEU A 109 16.87 -5.20 18.08
N THR A 110 16.16 -6.18 17.52
CA THR A 110 16.16 -6.45 16.07
C THR A 110 15.16 -5.59 15.31
N ILE A 111 14.24 -4.88 15.98
CA ILE A 111 13.18 -4.10 15.30
C ILE A 111 13.77 -2.98 14.44
N LYS A 112 14.72 -2.20 15.00
CA LYS A 112 15.38 -1.12 14.26
C LYS A 112 16.05 -1.63 12.98
N PRO A 113 16.95 -2.64 13.01
CA PRO A 113 17.57 -3.12 11.78
C PRO A 113 16.56 -3.75 10.81
N SER A 114 15.50 -4.43 11.27
CA SER A 114 14.44 -4.92 10.38
C SER A 114 13.72 -3.80 9.62
N ILE A 115 13.40 -2.69 10.29
CA ILE A 115 12.76 -1.53 9.64
C ILE A 115 13.70 -0.89 8.61
N ILE A 116 15.00 -0.76 8.94
CA ILE A 116 16.00 -0.22 8.01
C ILE A 116 16.09 -1.09 6.75
N GLU A 117 16.17 -2.41 6.90
CA GLU A 117 16.23 -3.35 5.78
C GLU A 117 14.95 -3.29 4.92
N HIS A 118 13.78 -3.27 5.55
CA HIS A 118 12.50 -3.15 4.85
C HIS A 118 12.37 -1.83 4.06
N ALA A 119 12.89 -0.73 4.62
CA ALA A 119 12.87 0.59 3.98
C ALA A 119 14.01 0.81 2.97
N ALA A 120 14.98 -0.10 2.91
CA ALA A 120 16.11 -0.07 1.98
C ALA A 120 15.94 -1.16 0.90
N PRO A 121 14.81 -1.23 0.16
CA PRO A 121 14.74 -2.15 -0.94
C PRO A 121 15.85 -1.82 -1.94
N SER A 122 16.37 -2.84 -2.60
CA SER A 122 17.35 -2.78 -3.70
C SER A 122 16.75 -2.07 -4.92
N TRP A 123 16.44 -0.78 -4.75
CA TRP A 123 15.90 0.11 -5.76
C TRP A 123 17.04 0.50 -6.70
N PRO A 124 16.94 0.26 -8.03
CA PRO A 124 17.88 0.89 -8.95
C PRO A 124 17.69 2.40 -8.84
N PRO A 125 18.76 3.21 -8.68
CA PRO A 125 18.62 4.66 -8.49
C PRO A 125 17.71 5.23 -9.58
N ALA A 126 16.68 5.98 -9.19
CA ALA A 126 15.72 6.57 -10.12
C ALA A 126 16.47 7.30 -11.26
N PRO A 127 15.98 7.23 -12.51
CA PRO A 127 16.57 7.99 -13.60
C PRO A 127 16.53 9.47 -13.21
N ARG A 128 17.72 10.08 -13.13
CA ARG A 128 17.84 11.53 -12.98
C ARG A 128 17.14 12.16 -14.18
N CYS A 129 16.10 12.95 -13.91
CA CYS A 129 15.62 13.96 -14.84
C CYS A 129 16.71 15.00 -15.11
#